data_AF-A0A9W4WX44-F1
#
_entry.id   AF-A0A9W4WX44-F1
#
_cell.length_a   1.000
_cell.length_b   1.000
_cell.length_c   1.000
_cell.angle_alpha   90.00
_cell.angle_beta   90.00
_cell.angle_gamma   90.00
#
_symmetry.space_group_name_H-M   'P 1'
#
loop_
_entity.id
_entity.type
_entity.pdbx_description
1 polymer ?
#
loop_
_entity_poly.entity_id
_entity_poly.type
_entity_poly.pdbx_seq_one_letter_code
_entity_poly.pdbx_strand_id
1 'polypeptide(L)'
;MKTARKSFNNRQIFAFPPKEELERVIKYFSDPNCKEINQGLMPNASELDKVKYNVCQSISRYKRINNLTPAELAQKIGISQVKTDDILFGRISELSFEELASYTEKLSGHLQLKVNYDRKTKRNTEYLRGCKKRGIKPDKNRLFNNQVIRDMVQQLHEKELESRGVHSQWKA
;
A
#
# COMPACT_ATOMS: atom_id res chain seq x y z
N MET A 1 32.07 -29.89 -18.17
CA MET A 1 32.18 -30.20 -16.73
C MET A 1 30.77 -30.19 -16.13
N LYS A 2 30.29 -31.33 -15.62
CA LYS A 2 28.94 -31.45 -15.04
C LYS A 2 29.05 -31.15 -13.54
N THR A 3 28.53 -30.02 -13.10
CA THR A 3 28.48 -29.66 -11.68
C THR A 3 27.41 -30.50 -10.98
N ALA A 4 27.86 -31.34 -10.05
CA ALA A 4 27.01 -32.12 -9.18
C ALA A 4 26.19 -31.17 -8.27
N ARG A 5 24.86 -31.22 -8.39
CA ARG A 5 23.96 -30.53 -7.46
C ARG A 5 24.05 -31.22 -6.10
N LYS A 6 24.65 -30.55 -5.12
CA LYS A 6 24.66 -30.97 -3.71
C LYS A 6 23.21 -30.98 -3.20
N SER A 7 22.67 -32.17 -3.00
CA SER A 7 21.36 -32.39 -2.39
C SER A 7 21.42 -31.98 -0.91
N PHE A 8 20.79 -30.86 -0.55
CA PHE A 8 20.57 -30.48 0.84
C PHE A 8 19.36 -31.24 1.38
N ASN A 9 19.59 -32.46 1.86
CA ASN A 9 18.58 -33.26 2.52
C ASN A 9 18.58 -32.92 4.02
N ASN A 10 18.05 -31.75 4.39
CA ASN A 10 17.83 -31.39 5.79
C ASN A 10 16.35 -31.05 5.98
N ARG A 11 15.50 -32.08 5.97
CA ARG A 11 14.11 -31.94 6.40
C ARG A 11 14.11 -31.88 7.92
N GLN A 12 14.30 -30.68 8.49
CA GLN A 12 13.92 -30.47 9.87
C GLN A 12 12.44 -30.86 9.97
N ILE A 13 12.17 -31.92 10.73
CA ILE A 13 10.80 -32.32 11.05
C ILE A 13 10.24 -31.16 11.86
N PHE A 14 9.31 -30.40 11.28
CA PHE A 14 8.61 -29.35 12.00
C PHE A 14 7.82 -30.02 13.14
N ALA A 15 8.36 -29.96 14.34
CA ALA A 15 7.64 -30.31 15.55
C ALA A 15 6.91 -29.06 16.03
N PHE A 16 5.64 -29.23 16.41
CA PHE A 16 4.89 -28.15 17.04
C PHE A 16 5.56 -27.80 18.38
N PRO A 17 5.64 -26.51 18.77
CA PRO A 17 6.27 -26.11 20.02
C PRO A 17 5.61 -26.80 21.23
N PRO A 18 6.38 -27.10 22.30
CA PRO A 18 5.83 -27.59 23.57
C PRO A 18 4.81 -26.62 24.17
N LYS A 19 3.88 -27.15 24.95
CA LYS A 19 2.79 -26.36 25.56
C LYS A 19 3.33 -25.23 26.44
N GLU A 20 4.40 -25.48 27.16
CA GLU A 20 5.06 -24.54 28.06
C GLU A 20 5.65 -23.34 27.28
N GLU A 21 6.16 -23.59 26.08
CA GLU A 21 6.67 -22.54 25.20
C GLU A 21 5.53 -21.66 24.68
N LEU A 22 4.41 -22.28 24.28
CA LEU A 22 3.21 -21.55 23.87
C LEU A 22 2.66 -20.68 25.01
N GLU A 23 2.55 -21.23 26.21
CA GLU A 23 2.07 -20.49 27.39
C GLU A 23 2.99 -19.30 27.72
N ARG A 24 4.32 -19.47 27.62
CA ARG A 24 5.28 -18.37 27.76
C ARG A 24 5.08 -17.27 26.72
N VAL A 25 4.93 -17.65 25.46
CA VAL A 25 4.72 -16.70 24.35
C VAL A 25 3.39 -15.97 24.51
N ILE A 26 2.31 -16.69 24.82
CA ILE A 26 0.98 -16.11 25.07
C ILE A 26 1.05 -15.12 26.25
N LYS A 27 1.68 -15.50 27.35
CA LYS A 27 1.84 -14.63 28.52
C LYS A 27 2.61 -13.35 28.18
N TYR A 28 3.68 -13.49 27.39
CA TYR A 28 4.49 -12.35 26.94
C TYR A 28 3.68 -11.36 26.09
N PHE A 29 2.90 -11.84 25.10
CA PHE A 29 2.09 -10.98 24.23
C PHE A 29 0.78 -10.50 24.88
N SER A 30 0.37 -11.10 26.01
CA SER A 30 -0.79 -10.65 26.79
C SER A 30 -0.46 -9.50 27.74
N ASP A 31 0.81 -9.17 27.95
CA ASP A 31 1.20 -8.01 28.76
C ASP A 31 0.74 -6.71 28.06
N PRO A 32 -0.09 -5.87 28.70
CA PRO A 32 -0.53 -4.60 28.11
C PRO A 32 0.62 -3.62 27.83
N ASN A 33 1.78 -3.81 28.47
CA ASN A 33 2.99 -3.01 28.24
C ASN A 33 3.95 -3.65 27.22
N CYS A 34 3.56 -4.75 26.57
CA CYS A 34 4.39 -5.40 25.57
C CYS A 34 4.59 -4.46 24.37
N LYS A 35 5.82 -4.00 24.20
CA LYS A 35 6.18 -3.06 23.12
C LYS A 35 6.28 -3.79 21.78
N GLU A 36 6.57 -5.08 21.74
CA GLU A 36 6.84 -5.82 20.49
C GLU A 36 5.57 -6.30 19.76
N ILE A 37 4.44 -5.64 19.99
CA ILE A 37 3.18 -5.94 19.31
C ILE A 37 3.10 -5.16 17.99
N ASN A 38 2.89 -5.90 16.89
CA ASN A 38 2.58 -5.30 15.61
C ASN A 38 1.22 -4.58 15.66
N GLN A 39 1.22 -3.29 15.35
CA GLN A 39 0.00 -2.50 15.20
C GLN A 39 -0.53 -2.67 13.78
N GLY A 40 -1.66 -3.36 13.68
CA GLY A 40 -2.39 -3.52 12.42
C GLY A 40 -3.12 -2.24 12.04
N LEU A 41 -3.39 -2.09 10.75
CA LEU A 41 -4.20 -0.99 10.24
C LEU A 41 -5.68 -1.19 10.60
N MET A 42 -6.33 -0.16 11.15
CA MET A 42 -7.77 -0.20 11.44
C MET A 42 -8.61 -0.26 10.13
N PRO A 43 -9.79 -0.92 10.13
CA PRO A 43 -10.62 -1.05 8.93
C PRO A 43 -11.05 0.28 8.29
N ASN A 44 -11.17 1.33 9.11
CA ASN A 44 -11.57 2.68 8.72
C ASN A 44 -10.39 3.68 8.67
N ALA A 45 -9.15 3.19 8.62
CA ALA A 45 -7.97 4.05 8.59
C ALA A 45 -8.00 5.05 7.43
N SER A 46 -7.43 6.23 7.65
CA SER A 46 -7.35 7.28 6.64
C SER A 46 -6.47 6.84 5.46
N GLU A 47 -6.61 7.49 4.31
CA GLU A 47 -5.72 7.22 3.16
C GLU A 47 -4.26 7.54 3.48
N LEU A 48 -4.00 8.56 4.31
CA LEU A 48 -2.66 8.88 4.78
C LEU A 48 -2.09 7.75 5.63
N ASP A 49 -2.87 7.21 6.56
CA ASP A 49 -2.45 6.09 7.43
C ASP A 49 -2.17 4.83 6.62
N LYS A 50 -3.01 4.52 5.62
CA LYS A 50 -2.79 3.42 4.68
C LYS A 50 -1.45 3.58 3.96
N VAL A 51 -1.15 4.78 3.48
CA VAL A 51 0.11 5.07 2.79
C VAL A 51 1.29 4.89 3.75
N LYS A 52 1.26 5.50 4.94
CA LYS A 52 2.32 5.33 5.96
C LYS A 52 2.55 3.85 6.28
N TYR A 53 1.48 3.11 6.55
CA TYR A 53 1.54 1.68 6.85
C TYR A 53 2.18 0.89 5.71
N ASN A 54 1.78 1.15 4.45
CA ASN A 54 2.36 0.49 3.28
C ASN A 54 3.86 0.78 3.13
N VAL A 55 4.29 2.00 3.44
CA VAL A 55 5.72 2.33 3.45
C VAL A 55 6.46 1.56 4.55
N CYS A 56 5.92 1.49 5.77
CA CYS A 56 6.50 0.66 6.84
C CYS A 56 6.64 -0.81 6.42
N GLN A 57 5.59 -1.39 5.83
CA GLN A 57 5.64 -2.78 5.32
C GLN A 57 6.70 -2.97 4.24
N SER A 58 6.90 -1.96 3.38
CA SER A 58 7.93 -1.98 2.33
C SER A 58 9.34 -1.97 2.93
N ILE A 59 9.58 -1.16 3.97
CA ILE A 59 10.85 -1.13 4.71
C ILE A 59 11.08 -2.48 5.42
N SER A 60 10.07 -3.02 6.10
CA SER A 60 10.13 -4.34 6.74
C SER A 60 10.39 -5.48 5.74
N ARG A 61 9.85 -5.37 4.52
CA ARG A 61 10.15 -6.30 3.42
C ARG A 61 11.60 -6.14 2.95
N TYR A 62 12.09 -4.91 2.80
CA TYR A 62 13.48 -4.64 2.43
C TYR A 62 14.45 -5.28 3.43
N LYS A 63 14.23 -5.08 4.74
CA LYS A 63 15.00 -5.72 5.81
C LYS A 63 15.10 -7.24 5.61
N ARG A 64 13.97 -7.91 5.40
CA ARG A 64 13.90 -9.37 5.21
C ARG A 64 14.65 -9.84 3.96
N ILE A 65 14.46 -9.16 2.82
CA ILE A 65 15.13 -9.54 1.56
C ILE A 65 16.64 -9.38 1.65
N ASN A 66 17.10 -8.37 2.37
CA ASN A 66 18.53 -8.08 2.54
C ASN A 66 19.13 -8.72 3.81
N ASN A 67 18.37 -9.55 4.53
CA ASN A 67 18.78 -10.21 5.78
C ASN A 67 19.37 -9.26 6.83
N LEU A 68 18.84 -8.03 6.92
CA LEU A 68 19.34 -7.04 7.88
C LEU A 68 18.76 -7.29 9.27
N THR A 69 19.60 -7.10 10.29
CA THR A 69 19.16 -6.93 11.66
C THR A 69 18.47 -5.55 11.84
N PRO A 70 17.65 -5.35 12.89
CA PRO A 70 17.09 -4.03 13.19
C PRO A 70 18.17 -2.95 13.35
N ALA A 71 19.29 -3.26 14.01
CA ALA A 71 20.38 -2.31 14.22
C ALA A 71 21.07 -1.91 12.91
N GLU A 72 21.32 -2.86 12.00
CA GLU A 72 21.89 -2.57 10.68
C GLU A 72 20.93 -1.74 9.82
N LEU A 73 19.62 -2.03 9.90
CA LEU A 73 18.60 -1.21 9.23
C LEU A 73 18.63 0.23 9.77
N ALA A 74 18.68 0.40 11.09
CA ALA A 74 18.73 1.70 11.76
C ALA A 74 19.96 2.50 11.32
N GLN A 75 21.14 1.87 11.28
CA GLN A 75 22.37 2.49 10.79
C GLN A 75 22.25 2.88 9.31
N LYS A 76 21.70 1.99 8.47
CA LYS A 76 21.59 2.22 7.03
C LYS A 76 20.70 3.41 6.68
N ILE A 77 19.60 3.61 7.39
CA ILE A 77 18.71 4.76 7.20
C ILE A 77 19.02 5.94 8.13
N GLY A 78 19.99 5.79 9.04
CA GLY A 78 20.46 6.83 9.96
C GLY A 78 19.39 7.29 10.95
N ILE A 79 18.72 6.35 11.63
CA ILE A 79 17.70 6.63 12.65
C ILE A 79 17.97 5.89 13.96
N SER A 80 17.27 6.26 15.03
CA SER A 80 17.36 5.58 16.32
C SER A 80 16.72 4.19 16.29
N GLN A 81 17.12 3.34 17.24
CA GLN A 81 16.51 2.01 17.41
C GLN A 81 15.00 2.12 17.69
N VAL A 82 14.58 3.09 18.50
CA VAL A 82 13.17 3.33 18.81
C VAL A 82 12.35 3.59 17.55
N LYS A 83 12.79 4.50 16.68
CA LYS A 83 12.10 4.76 15.41
C LYS A 83 12.13 3.57 14.46
N THR A 84 13.20 2.79 14.51
CA THR A 84 13.30 1.55 13.73
C THR A 84 12.23 0.56 14.19
N ASP A 85 12.05 0.41 15.50
CA ASP A 85 11.02 -0.45 16.07
C ASP A 85 9.62 0.07 15.69
N ASP A 86 9.37 1.38 15.76
CA ASP A 86 8.10 1.97 15.32
C ASP A 86 7.76 1.62 13.87
N ILE A 87 8.75 1.65 12.96
CA ILE A 87 8.59 1.23 11.56
C ILE A 87 8.31 -0.28 11.48
N LEU A 88 9.10 -1.11 12.16
CA LEU A 88 9.02 -2.56 12.08
C LEU A 88 7.71 -3.11 12.66
N PHE A 89 7.20 -2.47 13.71
CA PHE A 89 5.94 -2.82 14.38
C PHE A 89 4.73 -2.06 13.84
N GLY A 90 4.88 -1.18 12.84
CA GLY A 90 3.76 -0.50 12.19
C GLY A 90 3.09 0.58 13.05
N ARG A 91 3.82 1.23 13.97
CA ARG A 91 3.33 2.32 14.83
C ARG A 91 3.26 3.64 14.07
N ILE A 92 2.33 3.71 13.12
CA ILE A 92 2.21 4.83 12.17
C ILE A 92 1.83 6.18 12.80
N SER A 93 1.31 6.19 14.03
CA SER A 93 1.01 7.44 14.77
C SER A 93 2.25 8.24 15.10
N GLU A 94 3.38 7.57 15.30
CA GLU A 94 4.66 8.17 15.72
C GLU A 94 5.51 8.62 14.52
N LEU A 95 5.03 8.40 13.29
CA LEU A 95 5.81 8.57 12.06
C LEU A 95 5.12 9.58 11.13
N SER A 96 5.85 10.58 10.66
CA SER A 96 5.38 11.44 9.57
C SER A 96 5.57 10.77 8.21
N PHE A 97 4.82 11.20 7.20
CA PHE A 97 4.95 10.64 5.85
C PHE A 97 6.26 11.09 5.20
N GLU A 98 6.69 12.33 5.48
CA GLU A 98 7.92 12.95 5.02
C GLU A 98 9.15 12.18 5.51
N GLU A 99 9.16 11.80 6.80
CA GLU A 99 10.21 10.95 7.37
C GLU A 99 10.27 9.60 6.65
N LEU A 100 9.12 8.94 6.50
CA LEU A 100 9.04 7.64 5.84
C LEU A 100 9.53 7.70 4.38
N ALA A 101 9.17 8.74 3.64
CA ALA A 101 9.67 8.98 2.29
C ALA A 101 11.21 9.11 2.30
N SER A 102 11.76 9.93 3.19
CA SER A 102 13.22 10.10 3.31
C SER A 102 13.95 8.79 3.65
N TYR A 103 13.34 7.91 4.45
CA TYR A 103 13.92 6.61 4.79
C TYR A 103 13.92 5.68 3.60
N THR A 104 12.87 5.70 2.78
CA THR A 104 12.82 4.89 1.55
C THR A 104 13.88 5.30 0.53
N GLU A 105 14.16 6.61 0.40
CA GLU A 105 15.22 7.13 -0.47
C GLU A 105 16.60 6.60 -0.06
N LYS A 106 16.90 6.60 1.25
CA LYS A 106 18.16 6.05 1.80
C LYS A 106 18.34 4.55 1.54
N LEU A 107 17.25 3.81 1.38
CA LEU A 107 17.28 2.40 1.01
C LEU A 107 17.41 2.17 -0.51
N SER A 108 17.58 3.24 -1.29
CA SER A 108 17.53 3.22 -2.76
C SER A 108 16.19 2.67 -3.29
N GLY A 109 15.13 2.79 -2.48
CA GLY A 109 13.78 2.45 -2.89
C GLY A 109 13.18 3.54 -3.77
N HIS A 110 12.25 3.16 -4.64
CA HIS A 110 11.42 4.11 -5.38
C HIS A 110 10.00 4.08 -4.79
N LEU A 111 9.51 5.23 -4.33
CA LEU A 111 8.14 5.36 -3.85
C LEU A 111 7.23 5.64 -5.05
N GLN A 112 6.21 4.80 -5.25
CA GLN A 112 5.18 5.04 -6.25
C GLN A 112 3.89 5.50 -5.59
N LEU A 113 3.50 6.75 -5.84
CA LEU A 113 2.20 7.26 -5.42
C LEU A 113 1.18 7.03 -6.53
N LYS A 114 0.15 6.23 -6.25
CA LYS A 114 -0.96 6.00 -7.17
C LYS A 114 -2.18 6.81 -6.74
N VAL A 115 -2.59 7.78 -7.56
CA VAL A 115 -3.81 8.54 -7.34
C VAL A 115 -4.97 7.82 -8.02
N ASN A 116 -5.92 7.30 -7.22
CA ASN A 116 -7.15 6.70 -7.72
C ASN A 116 -8.32 7.69 -7.59
N TYR A 117 -8.81 8.20 -8.72
CA TYR A 117 -10.02 9.03 -8.76
C TYR A 117 -11.28 8.15 -8.76
N ASP A 118 -11.48 7.37 -7.70
CA ASP A 118 -12.49 6.31 -7.65
C ASP A 118 -13.91 6.81 -7.33
N ARG A 119 -14.25 8.04 -7.74
CA ARG A 119 -15.64 8.54 -7.72
C ARG A 119 -16.52 7.89 -8.81
N LYS A 120 -15.90 7.30 -9.83
CA LYS A 120 -16.54 6.84 -11.09
C LYS A 120 -17.01 5.38 -11.02
N THR A 121 -16.26 4.52 -10.35
CA THR A 121 -16.56 3.08 -10.20
C THR A 121 -17.78 2.83 -9.34
N LYS A 122 -18.01 3.61 -8.28
CA LYS A 122 -19.26 3.51 -7.47
C LYS A 122 -20.52 3.74 -8.31
N ARG A 123 -20.55 4.77 -9.15
CA ARG A 123 -21.73 5.05 -10.02
C ARG A 123 -21.96 3.96 -11.07
N ASN A 124 -20.89 3.49 -11.71
CA ASN A 124 -21.02 2.40 -12.70
C ASN A 124 -21.41 1.08 -12.01
N THR A 125 -20.86 0.75 -10.84
CA THR A 125 -21.25 -0.46 -10.10
C THR A 125 -22.66 -0.38 -9.54
N GLU A 126 -23.11 0.77 -9.05
CA GLU A 126 -24.52 1.01 -8.66
C GLU A 126 -25.47 0.89 -9.84
N TYR A 127 -25.14 1.51 -10.98
CA TYR A 127 -25.92 1.39 -12.22
C TYR A 127 -26.02 -0.06 -12.69
N LEU A 128 -24.90 -0.78 -12.77
CA LEU A 128 -24.86 -2.19 -13.17
C LEU A 128 -25.62 -3.09 -12.19
N ARG A 129 -25.51 -2.85 -10.86
CA ARG A 129 -26.33 -3.54 -9.85
C ARG A 129 -27.82 -3.26 -10.05
N GLY A 130 -28.20 -2.01 -10.32
CA GLY A 130 -29.58 -1.62 -10.57
C GLY A 130 -30.16 -2.23 -11.85
N CYS A 131 -29.37 -2.35 -12.92
CA CYS A 131 -29.74 -3.06 -14.14
C CYS A 131 -29.95 -4.56 -13.87
N LYS A 132 -29.03 -5.21 -13.15
CA LYS A 132 -29.14 -6.63 -12.79
C LYS A 132 -30.39 -6.92 -11.94
N LYS A 133 -30.68 -6.09 -10.94
CA LYS A 133 -31.91 -6.21 -10.12
C LYS A 133 -33.20 -6.10 -10.93
N ARG A 134 -33.19 -5.31 -12.00
CA ARG A 134 -34.37 -5.08 -12.86
C ARG A 134 -34.44 -6.04 -14.05
N GLY A 135 -33.47 -6.94 -14.24
CA GLY A 135 -33.38 -7.79 -15.42
C GLY A 135 -33.13 -7.04 -16.73
N ILE A 136 -32.63 -5.80 -16.66
CA ILE A 136 -32.42 -4.93 -17.82
C ILE A 136 -30.96 -5.02 -18.27
N LYS A 137 -30.71 -5.08 -19.58
CA LYS A 137 -29.36 -4.99 -20.14
C LYS A 137 -28.79 -3.58 -19.93
N PRO A 138 -27.57 -3.42 -19.40
CA PRO A 138 -26.98 -2.11 -19.19
C PRO A 138 -26.68 -1.41 -20.52
N ASP A 139 -27.03 -0.12 -20.58
CA ASP A 139 -26.68 0.77 -21.68
C ASP A 139 -25.21 1.17 -21.55
N LYS A 140 -24.42 0.81 -22.57
CA LYS A 140 -22.98 1.07 -22.62
C LYS A 140 -22.66 2.57 -22.70
N ASN A 141 -23.59 3.39 -23.20
CA ASN A 141 -23.44 4.84 -23.33
C ASN A 141 -23.67 5.58 -22.00
N ARG A 142 -24.31 4.93 -21.02
CA ARG A 142 -24.53 5.46 -19.67
C ARG A 142 -23.39 5.15 -18.69
N LEU A 143 -22.43 4.31 -19.07
CA LEU A 143 -21.26 4.06 -18.25
C LEU A 143 -20.31 5.25 -18.35
N PHE A 144 -19.91 5.80 -17.21
CA PHE A 144 -18.82 6.76 -17.14
C PHE A 144 -17.52 6.03 -17.47
N ASN A 145 -17.17 5.97 -18.76
CA ASN A 145 -15.94 5.40 -19.26
C ASN A 145 -14.92 6.51 -19.56
N ASN A 146 -13.66 6.14 -19.78
CA ASN A 146 -12.58 7.10 -19.98
C ASN A 146 -12.79 7.98 -21.23
N GLN A 147 -13.46 7.49 -22.27
CA GLN A 147 -13.71 8.26 -23.49
C GLN A 147 -14.76 9.35 -23.26
N VAL A 148 -15.91 9.00 -22.69
CA VAL A 148 -16.99 9.96 -22.35
C VAL A 148 -16.47 11.10 -21.49
N ILE A 149 -15.53 10.81 -20.58
CA ILE A 149 -14.96 11.82 -19.70
C ILE A 149 -13.95 12.70 -20.42
N ARG A 150 -13.12 12.14 -21.31
CA ARG A 150 -12.26 12.95 -22.20
C ARG A 150 -13.12 13.89 -23.03
N ASP A 151 -14.19 13.38 -23.62
CA ASP A 151 -15.11 14.17 -24.45
C ASP A 151 -15.79 15.28 -23.63
N MET A 152 -16.20 15.00 -22.39
CA MET A 152 -16.77 16.04 -21.51
C MET A 152 -15.75 17.10 -21.09
N VAL A 153 -14.52 16.71 -20.75
CA VAL A 153 -13.44 17.65 -20.40
C VAL A 153 -13.09 18.51 -21.59
N GLN A 154 -13.00 17.92 -22.78
CA GLN A 154 -12.76 18.61 -24.04
C GLN A 154 -13.86 19.65 -24.32
N GLN A 155 -15.13 19.25 -24.20
CA GLN A 155 -16.28 20.17 -24.38
C GLN A 155 -16.30 21.32 -23.37
N LEU A 156 -15.90 21.07 -22.12
CA LEU A 156 -15.81 22.13 -21.11
C LEU A 156 -14.68 23.10 -21.43
N HIS A 157 -13.53 22.59 -21.89
CA HIS A 157 -12.40 23.41 -22.29
C HIS A 157 -12.74 24.28 -23.52
N GLU A 158 -13.41 23.70 -24.52
CA GLU A 158 -13.89 24.43 -25.71
C GLU A 158 -14.86 25.55 -25.33
N LYS A 159 -15.84 25.29 -24.45
CA LYS A 159 -16.76 26.31 -23.95
C LYS A 159 -16.05 27.42 -23.16
N GLU A 160 -15.03 27.07 -22.39
CA GLU A 160 -14.23 28.06 -21.67
C GLU A 160 -13.44 28.95 -22.65
N LEU A 161 -12.83 28.39 -23.70
CA LEU A 161 -12.15 29.15 -24.74
C LEU A 161 -13.10 30.07 -25.52
N GLU A 162 -14.29 29.57 -25.87
CA GLU A 162 -15.35 30.36 -26.51
C GLU A 162 -15.77 31.55 -25.63
N SER A 163 -15.98 31.33 -24.33
CA SER A 163 -16.31 32.40 -23.38
C SER A 163 -15.22 33.47 -23.24
N ARG A 164 -13.97 33.13 -23.57
CA ARG A 164 -12.82 34.04 -23.54
C ARG A 164 -12.55 34.70 -24.90
N GLY A 165 -13.35 34.42 -25.92
CA GLY A 165 -13.15 34.93 -27.28
C GLY A 165 -11.90 34.36 -27.98
N VAL A 166 -11.35 33.25 -27.49
CA VAL A 166 -10.17 32.60 -28.05
C VAL A 166 -10.63 31.47 -28.95
N HIS A 167 -10.50 31.62 -30.27
CA HIS A 167 -10.79 30.55 -31.21
C HIS A 167 -9.68 29.49 -31.18
N SER A 168 -10.03 28.22 -30.90
CA SER A 168 -9.07 27.13 -30.83
C SER A 168 -8.54 26.77 -32.23
N GLN A 169 -7.26 27.04 -32.50
CA GLN A 169 -6.60 26.70 -33.77
C GLN A 169 -6.17 25.22 -33.91
N TRP A 170 -6.59 24.32 -33.01
CA TRP A 170 -6.15 22.93 -33.04
C TRP A 170 -7.19 22.01 -33.68
N LYS A 171 -7.12 21.91 -35.01
CA LYS A 171 -7.56 20.71 -35.76
C LYS A 171 -6.41 20.26 -36.65
N ALA A 172 -5.66 19.27 -36.20
CA ALA A 172 -4.79 18.39 -36.98
C ALA A 172 -4.92 16.97 -36.41
#